data_AF-A0A2E6TZB3-F1
#
_entry.id   AF-A0A2E6TZB3-F1
#
_cell.length_a   1.000
_cell.length_b   1.000
_cell.length_c   1.000
_cell.angle_alpha   90.00
_cell.angle_beta   90.00
_cell.angle_gamma   90.00
#
_symmetry.space_group_name_H-M   'P 1'
#
loop_
_entity.id
_entity.type
_entity.pdbx_description
1 polymer ?
#
loop_
_entity_poly.entity_id
_entity_poly.type
_entity_poly.pdbx_seq_one_letter_code
_entity_poly.pdbx_strand_id
1 'polypeptide(L)'
;MSNNLVKSFEVDSLPVRVYASQDDMATAAAAEVNAYLCGVIAEQGSAAAILATGNSQIQFLEKLVAIGEVDWSKVTLFHMDEYLGIDGDHTASFRCYMRERVEETVKPAAFHYLEGDALEPIKECRRYADLLAGQPIDLCCLGVGENGHIAFNDPPVADLNDPEVVKIVQLDDACRQQQHGEGHFPTFDSVPQYALTLTVPALCQAKKMVCLCPETRKAQATKDALQGPISTACPASHLRTQPQCVMYLDTDSASLL
;
A
#
# COMPACT_ATOMS: atom_id res chain seq x y z
N MET A 1 -9.39 -12.67 21.35
CA MET A 1 -10.21 -12.42 20.14
C MET A 1 -10.11 -13.65 19.26
N SER A 2 -11.22 -14.15 18.73
CA SER A 2 -11.26 -15.38 17.95
C SER A 2 -10.43 -15.24 16.68
N ASN A 3 -9.34 -16.00 16.58
CA ASN A 3 -8.50 -16.08 15.40
C ASN A 3 -9.26 -16.90 14.34
N ASN A 4 -10.22 -16.27 13.64
CA ASN A 4 -11.06 -16.90 12.61
C ASN A 4 -10.31 -17.12 11.30
N LEU A 5 -9.09 -17.67 11.40
CA LEU A 5 -8.28 -18.10 10.28
C LEU A 5 -8.92 -19.35 9.67
N VAL A 6 -9.32 -19.26 8.40
CA VAL A 6 -9.97 -20.34 7.65
C VAL A 6 -8.92 -21.28 7.06
N LYS A 7 -7.92 -20.73 6.38
CA LYS A 7 -6.80 -21.49 5.83
C LYS A 7 -5.53 -20.65 5.80
N SER A 8 -4.38 -21.30 5.93
CA SER A 8 -3.08 -20.70 5.66
C SER A 8 -2.26 -21.66 4.80
N PHE A 9 -1.53 -21.09 3.85
CA PHE A 9 -0.68 -21.80 2.92
C PHE A 9 0.44 -20.87 2.45
N GLU A 10 1.37 -21.40 1.67
CA GLU A 10 2.50 -20.65 1.10
C GLU A 10 2.49 -20.83 -0.42
N VAL A 11 2.77 -19.75 -1.15
CA VAL A 11 2.94 -19.77 -2.60
C VAL A 11 4.32 -19.23 -2.92
N ASP A 12 5.19 -20.10 -3.43
CA ASP A 12 6.64 -19.86 -3.53
C ASP A 12 7.24 -19.42 -2.19
N SER A 13 7.52 -18.13 -2.00
CA SER A 13 8.02 -17.57 -0.74
C SER A 13 6.99 -16.70 -0.01
N LEU A 14 5.76 -16.57 -0.50
CA LEU A 14 4.73 -15.71 0.10
C LEU A 14 3.77 -16.51 0.99
N PRO A 15 3.83 -16.33 2.32
CA PRO A 15 2.77 -16.75 3.22
C PRO A 15 1.43 -16.08 2.88
N VAL A 16 0.38 -16.89 2.81
CA VAL A 16 -1.00 -16.46 2.58
C VAL A 16 -1.88 -16.91 3.76
N ARG A 17 -2.73 -16.01 4.25
CA ARG A 17 -3.67 -16.27 5.34
C ARG A 17 -5.06 -15.79 4.95
N VAL A 18 -6.02 -16.71 4.95
CA VAL A 18 -7.42 -16.46 4.60
C VAL A 18 -8.24 -16.46 5.87
N TYR A 19 -8.97 -15.38 6.10
CA TYR A 19 -9.84 -15.18 7.26
C TYR A 19 -11.31 -15.25 6.85
N ALA A 20 -12.18 -15.53 7.82
CA ALA A 20 -13.61 -15.71 7.57
C ALA A 20 -14.33 -14.43 7.10
N SER A 21 -13.76 -13.26 7.39
CA SER A 21 -14.30 -11.96 7.01
C SER A 21 -13.19 -10.91 6.89
N GLN A 22 -13.51 -9.79 6.23
CA GLN A 22 -12.64 -8.61 6.21
C GLN A 22 -12.34 -8.09 7.63
N ASP A 23 -13.30 -8.16 8.55
CA ASP A 23 -13.11 -7.71 9.94
C ASP A 23 -12.10 -8.58 10.69
N ASP A 24 -12.20 -9.91 10.55
CA ASP A 24 -11.26 -10.86 11.13
C ASP A 24 -9.85 -10.67 10.54
N MET A 25 -9.77 -10.52 9.22
CA MET A 25 -8.54 -10.25 8.49
C MET A 25 -7.85 -8.98 9.00
N ALA A 26 -8.60 -7.87 9.05
CA ALA A 26 -8.10 -6.58 9.51
C ALA A 26 -7.67 -6.61 10.98
N THR A 27 -8.40 -7.33 11.84
CA THR A 27 -8.05 -7.51 13.25
C THR A 27 -6.74 -8.27 13.41
N ALA A 28 -6.56 -9.36 12.66
CA ALA A 28 -5.35 -10.16 12.73
C ALA A 28 -4.12 -9.41 12.19
N ALA A 29 -4.26 -8.72 11.05
CA ALA A 29 -3.20 -7.88 10.49
C ALA A 29 -2.82 -6.74 11.44
N ALA A 30 -3.81 -6.06 12.04
CA ALA A 30 -3.59 -4.98 13.01
C ALA A 30 -2.80 -5.46 14.24
N ALA A 31 -3.18 -6.62 14.79
CA ALA A 31 -2.46 -7.20 15.94
C ALA A 31 -1.01 -7.54 15.61
N GLU A 32 -0.74 -8.10 14.42
CA GLU A 32 0.61 -8.43 13.98
C GLU A 32 1.46 -7.18 13.73
N VAL A 33 0.90 -6.17 13.06
CA VAL A 33 1.59 -4.90 12.80
C VAL A 33 1.88 -4.15 14.10
N ASN A 34 0.93 -4.12 15.03
CA ASN A 34 1.12 -3.54 16.36
C ASN A 34 2.30 -4.20 17.08
N ALA A 35 2.29 -5.53 17.20
CA ALA A 35 3.35 -6.26 17.88
C ALA A 35 4.72 -6.04 17.20
N TYR A 36 4.73 -6.01 15.86
CA TYR A 36 5.95 -5.76 15.09
C TYR A 36 6.52 -4.36 15.34
N LEU A 37 5.71 -3.31 15.19
CA LEU A 37 6.15 -1.93 15.39
C LEU A 37 6.60 -1.68 16.84
N CYS A 38 5.87 -2.20 17.83
CA CYS A 38 6.28 -2.12 19.23
C CYS A 38 7.64 -2.80 19.47
N GLY A 39 7.86 -3.97 18.87
CA GLY A 39 9.14 -4.68 18.93
C GLY A 39 10.29 -3.88 18.30
N VAL A 40 10.08 -3.37 17.09
CA VAL A 40 11.05 -2.52 16.37
C VAL A 40 11.38 -1.28 17.20
N ILE A 41 10.38 -0.55 17.70
CA ILE A 41 10.59 0.63 18.53
C ILE A 41 11.36 0.28 19.82
N ALA A 42 11.07 -0.86 20.45
CA ALA A 42 11.79 -1.29 21.65
C ALA A 42 13.27 -1.63 21.37
N GLU A 43 13.58 -2.17 20.19
CA GLU A 43 14.93 -2.60 19.81
C GLU A 43 15.80 -1.43 19.30
N GLN A 44 15.28 -0.61 18.39
CA GLN A 44 16.05 0.45 17.71
C GLN A 44 15.65 1.87 18.11
N GLY A 45 14.59 2.06 18.89
CA GLY A 45 14.15 3.37 19.41
C GLY A 45 13.22 4.16 18.49
N SER A 46 13.10 3.78 17.22
CA SER A 46 12.18 4.37 16.23
C SER A 46 11.78 3.34 15.18
N ALA A 47 10.79 3.61 14.33
CA ALA A 47 10.44 2.75 13.19
C ALA A 47 10.12 3.58 11.95
N ALA A 48 10.36 3.02 10.76
CA ALA A 48 9.96 3.60 9.49
C ALA A 48 8.93 2.71 8.79
N ALA A 49 7.80 3.28 8.36
CA ALA A 49 6.76 2.53 7.68
C ALA A 49 6.23 3.22 6.42
N ILE A 50 5.99 2.44 5.37
CA ILE A 50 5.26 2.87 4.17
C ILE A 50 3.80 2.41 4.33
N LEU A 51 2.85 3.33 4.14
CA LEU A 51 1.41 3.04 4.21
C LEU A 51 0.71 3.36 2.88
N ALA A 52 -0.05 2.38 2.39
CA ALA A 52 -0.94 2.56 1.25
C ALA A 52 -2.22 3.34 1.62
N THR A 53 -2.79 3.98 0.61
CA THR A 53 -4.17 4.45 0.59
C THR A 53 -5.15 3.31 0.27
N GLY A 54 -6.44 3.66 0.22
CA GLY A 54 -7.47 2.83 -0.37
C GLY A 54 -8.34 2.09 0.64
N ASN A 55 -9.54 1.71 0.20
CA ASN A 55 -10.58 1.14 1.06
C ASN A 55 -10.13 -0.14 1.77
N SER A 56 -9.25 -0.93 1.14
CA SER A 56 -8.70 -2.16 1.72
C SER A 56 -7.86 -1.93 2.99
N GLN A 57 -7.35 -0.71 3.22
CA GLN A 57 -6.51 -0.38 4.37
C GLN A 57 -7.29 0.24 5.53
N ILE A 58 -8.45 0.86 5.28
CA ILE A 58 -9.18 1.69 6.26
C ILE A 58 -9.44 0.93 7.55
N GLN A 59 -10.15 -0.21 7.46
CA GLN A 59 -10.55 -0.98 8.64
C GLN A 59 -9.34 -1.55 9.39
N PHE A 60 -8.26 -1.90 8.67
CA PHE A 60 -7.01 -2.34 9.28
C PHE A 60 -6.34 -1.20 10.06
N LEU A 61 -6.24 0.00 9.48
CA LEU A 61 -5.64 1.17 10.13
C LEU A 61 -6.47 1.59 11.35
N GLU A 62 -7.80 1.64 11.25
CA GLU A 62 -8.69 1.94 12.37
C GLU A 62 -8.47 0.96 13.54
N LYS A 63 -8.38 -0.34 13.25
CA LYS A 63 -8.12 -1.37 14.27
C LYS A 63 -6.71 -1.24 14.85
N LEU A 64 -5.70 -0.98 14.04
CA LEU A 64 -4.32 -0.77 14.50
C LEU A 64 -4.24 0.41 15.46
N VAL A 65 -4.85 1.54 15.10
CA VAL A 65 -4.92 2.73 15.95
C VAL A 65 -5.69 2.44 17.24
N ALA A 66 -6.79 1.69 17.16
CA ALA A 66 -7.61 1.35 18.32
C ALA A 66 -6.89 0.44 19.34
N ILE A 67 -5.86 -0.32 18.92
CA ILE A 67 -5.02 -1.09 19.87
C ILE A 67 -4.26 -0.15 20.81
N GLY A 68 -3.75 0.98 20.28
CA GLY A 68 -3.20 2.07 21.09
C GLY A 68 -1.85 1.80 21.77
N GLU A 69 -1.10 0.75 21.38
CA GLU A 69 0.20 0.43 21.98
C GLU A 69 1.39 1.01 21.21
N VAL A 70 1.27 1.25 19.90
CA VAL A 70 2.33 1.84 19.08
C VAL A 70 2.59 3.29 19.51
N ASP A 71 3.82 3.59 19.89
CA ASP A 71 4.29 4.96 20.14
C ASP A 71 4.59 5.67 18.81
N TRP A 72 3.54 6.22 18.19
CA TRP A 72 3.63 6.90 16.89
C TRP A 72 4.59 8.09 16.88
N SER A 73 4.88 8.72 18.03
CA SER A 73 5.87 9.79 18.14
C SER A 73 7.31 9.34 17.81
N LYS A 74 7.53 8.03 17.65
CA LYS A 74 8.77 7.40 17.22
C LYS A 74 8.69 6.75 15.83
N VAL A 75 7.57 6.94 15.12
CA VAL A 75 7.35 6.35 13.80
C VAL A 75 7.44 7.41 12.72
N THR A 76 8.28 7.19 11.71
CA THR A 76 8.29 7.97 10.47
C THR A 76 7.46 7.25 9.42
N LEU A 77 6.47 7.95 8.86
CA LEU A 77 5.60 7.43 7.82
C LEU A 77 5.99 7.96 6.45
N PHE A 78 5.79 7.11 5.45
CA PHE A 78 5.97 7.43 4.03
C PHE A 78 4.71 7.01 3.27
N HIS A 79 4.27 7.87 2.36
CA HIS A 79 3.22 7.54 1.42
C HIS A 79 3.75 6.90 0.13
N MET A 80 2.89 6.20 -0.62
CA MET A 80 3.27 5.39 -1.78
C MET A 80 3.17 6.13 -3.10
N ASP A 81 2.18 7.01 -3.24
CA ASP A 81 1.82 7.59 -4.51
C ASP A 81 1.02 8.88 -4.36
N GLU A 82 0.99 9.68 -5.41
CA GLU A 82 0.13 10.86 -5.53
C GLU A 82 -0.10 11.19 -7.00
N TYR A 83 -1.26 11.75 -7.32
CA TYR A 83 -1.52 12.24 -8.67
C TYR A 83 -0.59 13.41 -9.04
N LEU A 84 -0.06 13.40 -10.26
CA LEU A 84 0.76 14.51 -10.75
C LEU A 84 -0.13 15.71 -11.10
N GLY A 85 0.23 16.87 -10.55
CA GLY A 85 -0.45 18.15 -10.71
C GLY A 85 -1.63 18.36 -9.76
N ILE A 86 -1.93 17.42 -8.84
CA ILE A 86 -3.02 17.60 -7.89
C ILE A 86 -2.60 18.46 -6.70
N ASP A 87 -3.46 19.40 -6.32
CA ASP A 87 -3.28 20.20 -5.11
C ASP A 87 -3.38 19.33 -3.85
N GLY A 88 -2.50 19.58 -2.88
CA GLY A 88 -2.45 18.81 -1.63
C GLY A 88 -3.74 18.85 -0.79
N ASP A 89 -4.59 19.86 -0.96
CA ASP A 89 -5.87 20.03 -0.27
C ASP A 89 -7.08 19.59 -1.11
N HIS A 90 -6.86 19.14 -2.36
CA HIS A 90 -7.93 18.56 -3.16
C HIS A 90 -8.48 17.29 -2.49
N THR A 91 -9.80 17.09 -2.51
CA THR A 91 -10.45 15.95 -1.84
C THR A 91 -10.09 14.59 -2.43
N ALA A 92 -9.67 14.57 -3.70
CA ALA A 92 -9.13 13.39 -4.38
C ALA A 92 -7.61 13.19 -4.19
N SER A 93 -6.91 14.13 -3.53
CA SER A 93 -5.48 13.99 -3.26
C SER A 93 -5.27 12.92 -2.21
N PHE A 94 -4.32 12.04 -2.49
CA PHE A 94 -4.00 10.95 -1.58
C PHE A 94 -3.28 11.46 -0.33
N ARG A 95 -2.56 12.57 -0.44
CA ARG A 95 -2.05 13.34 0.69
C ARG A 95 -3.14 13.82 1.62
N CYS A 96 -4.18 14.45 1.06
CA CYS A 96 -5.33 14.93 1.83
C CYS A 96 -5.99 13.76 2.58
N TYR A 97 -6.24 12.66 1.86
CA TYR A 97 -6.80 11.45 2.41
C TYR A 97 -6.01 10.89 3.59
N MET A 98 -4.68 10.76 3.45
CA MET A 98 -3.81 10.19 4.48
C MET A 98 -3.62 11.13 5.67
N ARG A 99 -3.58 12.45 5.42
CA ARG A 99 -3.51 13.45 6.48
C ARG A 99 -4.73 13.37 7.39
N GLU A 100 -5.93 13.42 6.81
CA GLU A 100 -7.20 13.39 7.55
C GLU A 100 -7.41 12.07 8.29
N ARG A 101 -7.09 10.93 7.66
CA ARG A 101 -7.43 9.61 8.20
C ARG A 101 -6.35 9.01 9.09
N VAL A 102 -5.08 9.36 8.86
CA VAL A 102 -3.95 8.73 9.56
C VAL A 102 -3.18 9.77 10.35
N GLU A 103 -2.61 10.78 9.70
CA GLU A 103 -1.68 11.72 10.34
C GLU A 103 -2.32 12.45 11.52
N GLU A 104 -3.50 13.02 11.34
CA GLU A 104 -4.21 13.78 12.38
C GLU A 104 -4.64 12.92 13.57
N THR A 105 -4.85 11.62 13.31
CA THR A 105 -5.26 10.64 14.31
C THR A 105 -4.07 10.15 15.12
N VAL A 106 -3.00 9.70 14.46
CA VAL A 106 -1.88 9.02 15.12
C VAL A 106 -0.73 9.95 15.51
N LYS A 107 -0.61 11.10 14.81
CA LYS A 107 0.42 12.14 15.04
C LYS A 107 1.83 11.53 15.08
N PRO A 108 2.30 10.99 13.94
CA PRO A 108 3.59 10.31 13.88
C PRO A 108 4.75 11.29 14.12
N ALA A 109 5.97 10.76 14.31
CA ALA A 109 7.18 11.57 14.41
C ALA A 109 7.37 12.47 13.17
N ALA A 110 7.07 11.91 12.00
CA ALA A 110 6.97 12.61 10.73
C ALA A 110 6.09 11.80 9.77
N PHE A 111 5.46 12.47 8.81
CA PHE A 111 4.81 11.85 7.67
C PHE A 111 5.30 12.54 6.39
N HIS A 112 6.05 11.79 5.58
CA HIS A 112 6.52 12.23 4.27
C HIS A 112 5.53 11.84 3.17
N TYR A 113 5.20 12.83 2.35
CA TYR A 113 4.31 12.71 1.21
C TYR A 113 5.03 13.00 -0.11
N LEU A 114 4.57 12.37 -1.19
CA LEU A 114 4.93 12.74 -2.55
C LEU A 114 4.19 14.01 -2.95
N GLU A 115 4.93 15.05 -3.34
CA GLU A 115 4.37 16.34 -3.69
C GLU A 115 3.84 16.35 -5.14
N GLY A 116 2.59 15.92 -5.32
CA GLY A 116 1.90 15.91 -6.61
C GLY A 116 1.91 17.25 -7.36
N ASP A 117 1.85 18.36 -6.64
CA ASP A 117 1.86 19.74 -7.13
C ASP A 117 3.25 20.39 -7.16
N ALA A 118 4.33 19.60 -7.00
CA ALA A 118 5.69 20.12 -7.11
C ALA A 118 5.96 20.72 -8.50
N LEU A 119 6.52 21.93 -8.54
CA LEU A 119 6.88 22.62 -9.77
C LEU A 119 7.91 21.86 -10.62
N GLU A 120 8.75 21.05 -9.98
CA GLU A 120 9.78 20.23 -10.62
C GLU A 120 9.58 18.75 -10.24
N PRO A 121 8.66 18.01 -10.90
CA PRO A 121 8.30 16.64 -10.50
C PRO A 121 9.46 15.66 -10.45
N ILE A 122 10.45 15.81 -11.33
CA ILE A 122 11.67 14.97 -11.32
C ILE A 122 12.54 15.25 -10.11
N LYS A 123 12.58 16.50 -9.64
CA LYS A 123 13.28 16.87 -8.41
C LYS A 123 12.53 16.35 -7.19
N GLU A 124 11.21 16.32 -7.26
CA GLU A 124 10.37 15.70 -6.23
C GLU A 124 10.64 14.20 -6.10
N CYS A 125 10.71 13.44 -7.21
CA CYS A 125 11.12 12.04 -7.17
C CYS A 125 12.45 11.84 -6.44
N ARG A 126 13.44 12.71 -6.72
CA ARG A 126 14.77 12.64 -6.07
C ARG A 126 14.71 12.99 -4.59
N ARG A 127 14.00 14.06 -4.21
CA ARG A 127 13.80 14.44 -2.81
C ARG A 127 13.20 13.28 -2.03
N TYR A 128 12.18 12.65 -2.58
CA TYR A 128 11.49 11.55 -1.92
C TYR A 128 12.35 10.28 -1.85
N ALA A 129 13.11 9.98 -2.90
CA ALA A 129 14.10 8.90 -2.89
C ALA A 129 15.18 9.12 -1.82
N ASP A 130 15.70 10.35 -1.67
CA ASP A 130 16.69 10.70 -0.64
C ASP A 130 16.10 10.54 0.78
N LEU A 131 14.83 10.88 0.98
CA LEU A 131 14.14 10.67 2.26
C LEU A 131 14.02 9.17 2.59
N LEU A 132 13.65 8.34 1.63
CA LEU A 132 13.59 6.89 1.81
C LEU A 132 14.97 6.27 2.05
N ALA A 133 16.01 6.80 1.41
CA ALA A 133 17.39 6.35 1.61
C ALA A 133 17.99 6.77 2.98
N GLY A 134 17.38 7.76 3.64
CA GLY A 134 17.84 8.29 4.92
C GLY A 134 17.77 7.30 6.08
N GLN A 135 16.94 6.26 5.99
CA GLN A 135 16.83 5.21 6.99
C GLN A 135 16.24 3.90 6.43
N PRO A 136 16.53 2.73 7.03
CA PRO A 136 15.88 1.48 6.63
C PRO A 136 14.36 1.56 6.78
N ILE A 137 13.62 0.97 5.84
CA ILE A 137 12.16 0.80 5.95
C ILE A 137 11.86 -0.49 6.72
N ASP A 138 11.22 -0.38 7.87
CA ASP A 138 10.91 -1.54 8.72
C ASP A 138 9.63 -2.24 8.25
N LEU A 139 8.63 -1.48 7.85
CA LEU A 139 7.31 -2.00 7.48
C LEU A 139 6.79 -1.39 6.17
N CYS A 140 6.18 -2.20 5.32
CA CYS A 140 5.36 -1.72 4.21
C CYS A 140 3.97 -2.38 4.26
N CYS A 141 2.93 -1.58 4.45
CA CYS A 141 1.54 -2.02 4.39
C CYS A 141 0.93 -1.63 3.04
N LEU A 142 0.62 -2.61 2.20
CA LEU A 142 0.14 -2.41 0.84
C LEU A 142 -1.14 -3.21 0.56
N GLY A 143 -1.78 -2.93 -0.57
CA GLY A 143 -2.90 -3.69 -1.09
C GLY A 143 -2.72 -4.01 -2.57
N VAL A 144 -3.69 -4.73 -3.15
CA VAL A 144 -3.66 -5.14 -4.56
C VAL A 144 -4.83 -4.53 -5.33
N GLY A 145 -4.54 -3.98 -6.52
CA GLY A 145 -5.52 -3.47 -7.48
C GLY A 145 -6.42 -4.56 -8.08
N GLU A 146 -7.56 -4.19 -8.68
CA GLU A 146 -8.43 -5.18 -9.36
C GLU A 146 -7.77 -5.78 -10.63
N ASN A 147 -6.78 -5.07 -11.18
CA ASN A 147 -5.91 -5.53 -12.28
C ASN A 147 -4.58 -6.12 -11.78
N GLY A 148 -4.41 -6.31 -10.46
CA GLY A 148 -3.18 -6.84 -9.87
C GLY A 148 -2.05 -5.83 -9.63
N HIS A 149 -2.29 -4.53 -9.81
CA HIS A 149 -1.29 -3.50 -9.48
C HIS A 149 -0.97 -3.44 -7.98
N ILE A 150 0.17 -2.83 -7.65
CA ILE A 150 0.52 -2.38 -6.29
C ILE A 150 1.02 -0.93 -6.39
N ALA A 151 0.49 -0.04 -5.54
CA ALA A 151 0.57 1.42 -5.78
C ALA A 151 0.10 1.76 -7.21
N PHE A 152 0.66 2.76 -7.89
CA PHE A 152 0.41 3.00 -9.33
C PHE A 152 1.35 2.20 -10.26
N ASN A 153 1.88 1.06 -9.82
CA ASN A 153 2.58 0.15 -10.72
C ASN A 153 1.53 -0.72 -11.45
N ASP A 154 0.78 -0.10 -12.36
CA ASP A 154 -0.20 -0.79 -13.21
C ASP A 154 0.46 -1.64 -14.29
N PRO A 155 -0.22 -2.70 -14.80
CA PRO A 155 0.38 -3.61 -15.77
C PRO A 155 1.09 -2.97 -16.99
N PRO A 156 0.58 -1.88 -17.59
CA PRO A 156 1.25 -1.23 -18.73
C PRO A 156 2.56 -0.52 -18.39
N VAL A 157 2.79 -0.15 -17.12
CA VAL A 157 3.90 0.72 -16.67
C VAL A 157 4.77 0.08 -15.59
N ALA A 158 4.37 -1.08 -15.08
CA ALA A 158 5.10 -1.81 -14.06
C ALA A 158 6.45 -2.32 -14.60
N ASP A 159 7.47 -2.21 -13.75
CA ASP A 159 8.77 -2.85 -13.93
C ASP A 159 9.16 -3.48 -12.59
N LEU A 160 9.45 -4.78 -12.60
CA LEU A 160 9.79 -5.53 -11.40
C LEU A 160 11.26 -5.35 -11.00
N ASN A 161 12.09 -4.77 -11.88
CA ASN A 161 13.51 -4.48 -11.64
C ASN A 161 13.82 -3.00 -11.88
N ASP A 162 12.83 -2.13 -11.64
CA ASP A 162 12.94 -0.69 -11.85
C ASP A 162 14.16 -0.12 -11.08
N PRO A 163 15.10 0.56 -11.76
CA PRO A 163 16.28 1.10 -11.10
C PRO A 163 15.98 2.35 -10.26
N GLU A 164 14.83 2.99 -10.47
CA GLU A 164 14.42 4.18 -9.73
C GLU A 164 13.66 3.81 -8.44
N VAL A 165 13.74 4.67 -7.43
CA VAL A 165 12.94 4.52 -6.20
C VAL A 165 11.52 5.07 -6.40
N VAL A 166 11.42 6.20 -7.09
CA VAL A 166 10.17 6.90 -7.39
C VAL A 166 10.14 7.23 -8.87
N LYS A 167 9.02 6.95 -9.53
CA LYS A 167 8.83 7.28 -10.95
C LYS A 167 7.52 8.01 -11.21
N ILE A 168 7.47 8.68 -12.36
CA ILE A 168 6.24 9.22 -12.93
C ILE A 168 5.69 8.16 -13.90
N VAL A 169 4.44 7.79 -13.69
CA VAL A 169 3.71 6.83 -14.54
C VAL A 169 2.53 7.49 -15.21
N GLN A 170 2.20 7.04 -16.42
CA GLN A 170 0.94 7.37 -17.06
C GLN A 170 -0.15 6.47 -16.51
N LEU A 171 -1.25 7.07 -16.08
CA LEU A 171 -2.42 6.33 -15.59
C LEU A 171 -3.19 5.75 -16.77
N ASP A 172 -3.64 4.51 -16.62
CA ASP A 172 -4.49 3.90 -17.63
C ASP A 172 -5.90 4.52 -17.65
N ASP A 173 -6.57 4.48 -18.80
CA ASP A 173 -7.89 5.10 -18.93
C ASP A 173 -8.95 4.40 -18.07
N ALA A 174 -8.78 3.13 -17.71
CA ALA A 174 -9.71 2.38 -16.88
C ALA A 174 -9.70 2.88 -15.43
N CYS A 175 -8.51 3.08 -14.86
CA CYS A 175 -8.25 3.70 -13.57
C CYS A 175 -8.81 5.12 -13.56
N ARG A 176 -8.52 5.92 -14.60
CA ARG A 176 -9.06 7.27 -14.71
C ARG A 176 -10.61 7.27 -14.78
N GLN A 177 -11.20 6.32 -15.49
CA GLN A 177 -12.66 6.17 -15.56
C GLN A 177 -13.26 5.78 -14.21
N GLN A 178 -12.60 4.89 -13.45
CA GLN A 178 -13.03 4.52 -12.11
C GLN A 178 -13.07 5.75 -11.19
N GLN A 179 -12.00 6.55 -11.15
CA GLN A 179 -11.91 7.74 -10.31
C GLN A 179 -12.97 8.79 -10.66
N HIS A 180 -13.27 8.96 -11.95
CA HIS A 180 -14.39 9.81 -12.39
C HIS A 180 -15.75 9.22 -11.97
N GLY A 181 -15.96 7.91 -12.16
CA GLY A 181 -17.20 7.22 -11.80
C GLY A 181 -17.50 7.21 -10.30
N GLU A 182 -16.46 7.21 -9.46
CA GLU A 182 -16.54 7.35 -8.01
C GLU A 182 -16.85 8.80 -7.56
N GLY A 183 -16.87 9.76 -8.49
CA GLY A 183 -17.24 11.15 -8.23
C GLY A 183 -16.11 12.00 -7.65
N HIS A 184 -14.87 11.52 -7.67
CA HIS A 184 -13.70 12.26 -7.19
C HIS A 184 -13.35 13.47 -8.06
N PHE A 185 -13.75 13.43 -9.34
CA PHE A 185 -13.49 14.48 -10.32
C PHE A 185 -14.76 14.86 -11.09
N PRO A 186 -15.00 16.16 -11.32
CA PRO A 186 -16.23 16.63 -11.97
C PRO A 186 -16.36 16.17 -13.43
N THR A 187 -15.22 15.91 -14.09
CA THR A 187 -15.15 15.40 -15.47
C THR A 187 -14.03 14.37 -15.61
N PHE A 188 -14.10 13.53 -16.63
CA PHE A 188 -12.99 12.62 -16.95
C PHE A 188 -11.69 13.38 -17.29
N ASP A 189 -11.79 14.52 -17.98
CA ASP A 189 -10.62 15.33 -18.34
C ASP A 189 -9.93 15.99 -17.15
N SER A 190 -10.67 16.20 -16.04
CA SER A 190 -10.08 16.65 -14.78
C SER A 190 -9.37 15.55 -13.98
N VAL A 191 -9.49 14.28 -14.39
CA VAL A 191 -8.72 13.20 -13.78
C VAL A 191 -7.28 13.28 -14.28
N PRO A 192 -6.29 13.39 -13.37
CA PRO A 192 -4.87 13.43 -13.73
C PRO A 192 -4.47 12.32 -14.70
N GLN A 193 -3.58 12.63 -15.63
CA GLN A 193 -3.08 11.66 -16.62
C GLN A 193 -1.84 10.91 -16.13
N TYR A 194 -1.18 11.44 -15.11
CA TYR A 194 0.06 10.91 -14.58
C TYR A 194 0.01 10.89 -13.06
N ALA A 195 0.84 10.05 -12.46
CA ALA A 195 1.04 9.98 -11.02
C ALA A 195 2.53 9.77 -10.69
N LEU A 196 2.91 10.17 -9.49
CA LEU A 196 4.16 9.80 -8.84
C LEU A 196 3.91 8.53 -8.04
N THR A 197 4.83 7.57 -8.08
CA THR A 197 4.68 6.32 -7.32
C THR A 197 6.02 5.71 -6.92
N LEU A 198 6.04 5.05 -5.76
CA LEU A 198 7.11 4.15 -5.41
C LEU A 198 7.13 2.95 -6.34
N THR A 199 8.32 2.58 -6.79
CA THR A 199 8.50 1.41 -7.67
C THR A 199 8.35 0.10 -6.91
N VAL A 200 8.13 -0.99 -7.63
CA VAL A 200 8.02 -2.33 -7.01
C VAL A 200 9.24 -2.68 -6.15
N PRO A 201 10.50 -2.46 -6.60
CA PRO A 201 11.67 -2.67 -5.75
C PRO A 201 11.69 -1.77 -4.50
N ALA A 202 11.28 -0.50 -4.62
CA ALA A 202 11.22 0.43 -3.50
C ALA A 202 10.18 0.02 -2.43
N LEU A 203 9.07 -0.59 -2.82
CA LEU A 203 8.11 -1.17 -1.87
C LEU A 203 8.67 -2.43 -1.19
N CYS A 204 9.40 -3.26 -1.95
CA CYS A 204 9.92 -4.54 -1.48
C CYS A 204 11.16 -4.43 -0.58
N GLN A 205 11.80 -3.25 -0.49
CA GLN A 205 12.96 -3.03 0.39
C GLN A 205 12.63 -3.07 1.90
N ALA A 206 11.34 -3.05 2.26
CA ALA A 206 10.91 -3.09 3.65
C ALA A 206 11.28 -4.42 4.32
N LYS A 207 11.75 -4.37 5.57
CA LYS A 207 12.13 -5.56 6.36
C LYS A 207 10.95 -6.51 6.62
N LYS A 208 9.73 -5.98 6.65
CA LYS A 208 8.46 -6.73 6.73
C LYS A 208 7.43 -6.07 5.83
N MET A 209 6.59 -6.89 5.18
CA MET A 209 5.48 -6.39 4.38
C MET A 209 4.18 -7.07 4.79
N VAL A 210 3.09 -6.30 4.78
CA VAL A 210 1.74 -6.77 5.01
C VAL A 210 0.90 -6.35 3.81
N CYS A 211 0.40 -7.34 3.07
CA CYS A 211 -0.44 -7.11 1.91
C CYS A 211 -1.90 -7.48 2.25
N LEU A 212 -2.79 -6.50 2.31
CA LEU A 212 -4.22 -6.72 2.55
C LEU A 212 -4.99 -6.66 1.23
N CYS A 213 -5.74 -7.73 0.91
CA CYS A 213 -6.51 -7.81 -0.33
C CYS A 213 -7.90 -8.44 -0.05
N PRO A 214 -8.84 -7.72 0.58
CA PRO A 214 -10.20 -8.20 0.82
C PRO A 214 -11.12 -8.00 -0.38
N GLU A 215 -12.36 -8.46 -0.26
CA GLU A 215 -13.50 -8.23 -1.16
C GLU A 215 -13.52 -9.09 -2.45
N THR A 216 -14.73 -9.49 -2.87
CA THR A 216 -14.95 -10.35 -4.05
C THR A 216 -14.39 -9.77 -5.34
N ARG A 217 -14.43 -8.43 -5.52
CA ARG A 217 -13.90 -7.77 -6.72
C ARG A 217 -12.40 -7.97 -6.93
N LYS A 218 -11.67 -8.32 -5.86
CA LYS A 218 -10.24 -8.64 -5.92
C LYS A 218 -9.95 -10.11 -6.18
N ALA A 219 -10.96 -10.98 -6.23
CA ALA A 219 -10.74 -12.43 -6.31
C ALA A 219 -9.95 -12.86 -7.56
N GLN A 220 -10.18 -12.21 -8.70
CA GLN A 220 -9.44 -12.48 -9.93
C GLN A 220 -7.97 -12.02 -9.80
N ALA A 221 -7.74 -10.80 -9.32
CA ALA A 221 -6.39 -10.29 -9.07
C ALA A 221 -5.61 -11.17 -8.06
N THR A 222 -6.27 -11.62 -6.99
CA THR A 222 -5.68 -12.53 -6.01
C THR A 222 -5.30 -13.86 -6.65
N LYS A 223 -6.18 -14.44 -7.48
CA LYS A 223 -5.85 -15.67 -8.21
C LYS A 223 -4.68 -15.45 -9.16
N ASP A 224 -4.67 -14.37 -9.93
CA ASP A 224 -3.60 -14.10 -10.89
C ASP A 224 -2.27 -13.83 -10.19
N ALA A 225 -2.28 -13.13 -9.06
CA ALA A 225 -1.09 -12.90 -8.24
C ALA A 225 -0.52 -14.23 -7.69
N LEU A 226 -1.39 -15.11 -7.18
CA LEU A 226 -0.97 -16.35 -6.50
C LEU A 226 -0.74 -17.55 -7.44
N GLN A 227 -1.44 -17.65 -8.57
CA GLN A 227 -1.39 -18.82 -9.45
C GLN A 227 -0.87 -18.50 -10.85
N GLY A 228 -0.84 -17.23 -11.25
CA GLY A 228 -0.30 -16.77 -12.53
C GLY A 228 1.23 -16.74 -12.60
N PRO A 229 1.80 -16.36 -13.74
CA PRO A 229 3.24 -16.14 -13.86
C PRO A 229 3.66 -14.87 -13.12
N ILE A 230 4.81 -14.91 -12.46
CA ILE A 230 5.45 -13.72 -11.88
C ILE A 230 5.84 -12.78 -13.03
N SER A 231 5.11 -11.67 -13.19
CA SER A 231 5.24 -10.79 -14.36
C SER A 231 4.63 -9.41 -14.13
N THR A 232 4.99 -8.47 -15.00
CA THR A 232 4.40 -7.11 -15.01
C THR A 232 2.92 -7.10 -15.38
N ALA A 233 2.38 -8.17 -15.98
CA ALA A 233 0.95 -8.28 -16.26
C ALA A 233 0.09 -8.36 -14.98
N CYS A 234 0.68 -8.82 -13.87
CA CYS A 234 0.09 -8.79 -12.54
C CYS A 234 1.20 -8.46 -11.53
N PRO A 235 1.51 -7.18 -11.29
CA PRO A 235 2.66 -6.78 -10.47
C PRO A 235 2.66 -7.36 -9.05
N ALA A 236 1.47 -7.56 -8.45
CA ALA A 236 1.31 -8.24 -7.16
C ALA A 236 1.85 -9.68 -7.14
N SER A 237 1.98 -10.36 -8.30
CA SER A 237 2.63 -11.68 -8.39
C SER A 237 4.09 -11.65 -7.93
N HIS A 238 4.76 -10.48 -8.01
CA HIS A 238 6.13 -10.31 -7.52
C HIS A 238 6.25 -10.50 -6.00
N LEU A 239 5.17 -10.32 -5.24
CA LEU A 239 5.16 -10.56 -3.80
C LEU A 239 5.49 -12.02 -3.45
N ARG A 240 5.28 -12.97 -4.39
CA ARG A 240 5.68 -14.39 -4.25
C ARG A 240 7.18 -14.59 -4.10
N THR A 241 8.01 -13.62 -4.47
CA THR A 241 9.46 -13.65 -4.26
C THR A 241 9.91 -12.96 -2.98
N GLN A 242 8.98 -12.47 -2.15
CA GLN A 242 9.26 -11.66 -0.97
C GLN A 242 8.94 -12.46 0.32
N PRO A 243 9.89 -13.22 0.90
CA PRO A 243 9.65 -14.04 2.10
C PRO A 243 9.25 -13.24 3.35
N GLN A 244 9.54 -11.95 3.35
CA GLN A 244 9.16 -11.01 4.40
C GLN A 244 7.75 -10.44 4.24
N CYS A 245 7.05 -10.78 3.15
CA CYS A 245 5.68 -10.37 2.89
C CYS A 245 4.69 -11.42 3.38
N VAL A 246 3.57 -10.99 3.97
CA VAL A 246 2.43 -11.85 4.26
C VAL A 246 1.20 -11.27 3.58
N MET A 247 0.49 -12.09 2.80
CA MET A 247 -0.77 -11.72 2.17
C MET A 247 -1.95 -12.16 3.04
N TYR A 248 -2.81 -11.20 3.37
CA TYR A 248 -4.02 -11.37 4.13
C TYR A 248 -5.22 -11.24 3.20
N LEU A 249 -6.07 -12.26 3.23
CA LEU A 249 -7.28 -12.37 2.43
C LEU A 249 -8.49 -12.62 3.34
N ASP A 250 -9.67 -12.25 2.87
CA ASP A 250 -10.94 -12.79 3.34
C ASP A 250 -11.42 -13.94 2.43
N THR A 251 -12.51 -14.62 2.79
CA THR A 251 -13.06 -15.70 1.96
C THR A 251 -13.52 -15.22 0.59
N ASP A 252 -13.91 -13.96 0.47
CA ASP A 252 -14.46 -13.37 -0.74
C ASP A 252 -13.38 -13.14 -1.80
N SER A 253 -12.27 -12.51 -1.42
CA SER A 253 -11.07 -12.35 -2.23
C SER A 253 -10.34 -13.68 -2.48
N ALA A 254 -10.51 -14.68 -1.62
CA ALA A 254 -9.98 -16.03 -1.81
C ALA A 254 -10.92 -16.97 -2.58
N SER A 255 -12.08 -16.50 -3.06
CA SER A 255 -13.14 -17.35 -3.63
C SER A 255 -12.76 -18.12 -4.90
N LEU A 256 -11.69 -17.72 -5.58
CA LEU A 256 -11.16 -18.37 -6.78
C LEU A 256 -9.88 -19.22 -6.53
N LEU A 257 -9.50 -19.42 -5.25
CA LEU A 257 -8.27 -20.12 -4.82
C LEU A 257 -8.50 -21.56 -4.38
#